data_AF-A0A1I6BT87-F1
#
_entry.id   AF-A0A1I6BT87-F1
#
_cell.length_a   1.000
_cell.length_b   1.000
_cell.length_c   1.000
_cell.angle_alpha   90.00
_cell.angle_beta   90.00
_cell.angle_gamma   90.00
#
_symmetry.space_group_name_H-M   'P 1'
#
loop_
_entity.id
_entity.type
_entity.pdbx_description
1 polymer ?
#
loop_
_entity_poly.entity_id
_entity_poly.type
_entity_poly.pdbx_seq_one_letter_code
_entity_poly.pdbx_strand_id
1 'polypeptide(L)'
;MNEHIAKTQRAYLDLVEHLVPTSDELNDWLPTLRDVAPAHLEELRALGPRANWSAEPYALVFRHYVTERRRVLLEDYMAEHLSAADFAEWVDFFSGDMLDGMTRKT
;
A
#
# COMPACT_ATOMS: atom_id res chain seq x y z
N MET A 1 -9.99 5.99 18.25
CA MET A 1 -10.36 5.71 16.86
C MET A 1 -11.77 5.14 16.83
N ASN A 2 -12.69 5.89 16.23
CA ASN A 2 -14.08 5.49 15.97
C ASN A 2 -14.17 4.08 15.34
N GLU A 3 -15.15 3.28 15.75
CA GLU A 3 -15.42 1.93 15.21
C GLU A 3 -15.64 1.96 13.68
N HIS A 4 -16.25 3.02 13.17
CA HIS A 4 -16.45 3.19 11.73
C HIS A 4 -15.12 3.32 10.98
N ILE A 5 -14.18 4.14 11.48
CA ILE A 5 -12.84 4.30 10.90
C ILE A 5 -12.10 2.96 10.86
N ALA A 6 -12.12 2.21 11.96
CA ALA A 6 -11.46 0.91 12.05
C ALA A 6 -12.04 -0.12 11.06
N LYS A 7 -13.37 -0.12 10.88
CA LYS A 7 -14.05 -0.99 9.89
C LYS A 7 -13.70 -0.62 8.46
N THR A 8 -13.69 0.67 8.12
CA THR A 8 -13.32 1.14 6.77
C THR A 8 -11.87 0.82 6.45
N GLN A 9 -10.96 1.04 7.39
CA GLN A 9 -9.55 0.66 7.23
C GLN A 9 -9.38 -0.86 7.06
N ARG A 10 -10.14 -1.68 7.82
CA ARG A 10 -10.12 -3.13 7.64
C ARG A 10 -10.62 -3.53 6.25
N ALA A 11 -11.72 -2.96 5.78
CA ALA A 11 -12.26 -3.23 4.46
C ALA A 11 -11.26 -2.88 3.34
N TYR A 12 -10.51 -1.77 3.49
CA TYR A 12 -9.41 -1.44 2.59
C TYR A 12 -8.31 -2.52 2.58
N LEU A 13 -7.87 -2.98 3.76
CA LEU A 13 -6.84 -4.01 3.86
C LEU A 13 -7.29 -5.32 3.20
N ASP A 14 -8.53 -5.73 3.44
CA ASP A 14 -9.12 -6.92 2.83
C ASP A 14 -9.20 -6.77 1.30
N LEU A 15 -9.56 -5.58 0.80
CA LEU A 15 -9.50 -5.26 -0.63
C LEU A 15 -8.07 -5.43 -1.17
N VAL A 16 -7.09 -4.81 -0.51
CA VAL A 16 -5.68 -4.86 -0.93
C VAL A 16 -5.20 -6.30 -1.02
N GLU A 17 -5.51 -7.18 -0.07
CA GLU A 17 -5.11 -8.59 -0.09
C GLU A 17 -5.48 -9.33 -1.38
N HIS A 18 -6.52 -8.87 -2.08
CA HIS A 18 -6.99 -9.43 -3.35
C HIS A 18 -6.42 -8.75 -4.60
N LEU A 19 -5.58 -7.72 -4.48
CA LEU A 19 -5.04 -6.95 -5.61
C LEU A 19 -3.75 -7.53 -6.21
N VAL A 20 -3.32 -8.73 -5.78
CA VAL A 20 -2.11 -9.40 -6.29
C VAL A 20 -2.11 -9.36 -7.83
N PRO A 21 -1.08 -8.78 -8.47
CA PRO A 21 -1.05 -8.71 -9.92
C PRO A 21 -0.86 -10.09 -10.54
N THR A 22 -1.34 -10.23 -11.77
CA THR A 22 -0.93 -11.33 -12.64
C THR A 22 0.53 -11.18 -13.06
N SER A 23 1.13 -12.26 -13.55
CA SER A 23 2.49 -12.20 -14.09
C SER A 23 2.60 -11.24 -15.28
N ASP A 24 1.55 -11.17 -16.11
CA ASP A 24 1.51 -10.29 -17.28
C ASP A 24 1.42 -8.82 -16.84
N GLU A 25 0.53 -8.48 -15.90
CA GLU A 25 0.46 -7.14 -15.31
C GLU A 25 1.80 -6.72 -14.69
N LEU A 26 2.46 -7.61 -13.95
CA LEU A 26 3.77 -7.32 -13.37
C LEU A 26 4.81 -7.02 -14.47
N ASN A 27 4.85 -7.84 -15.53
CA ASN A 27 5.77 -7.65 -16.65
C ASN A 27 5.55 -6.32 -17.38
N ASP A 28 4.29 -5.91 -17.52
CA ASP A 28 3.93 -4.64 -18.15
C ASP A 28 4.30 -3.43 -17.27
N TRP A 29 4.21 -3.57 -15.94
CA TRP A 29 4.46 -2.45 -15.04
C TRP A 29 5.94 -2.24 -14.75
N LEU A 30 6.74 -3.30 -14.60
CA LEU A 30 8.16 -3.22 -14.23
C LEU A 30 9.00 -2.25 -15.10
N PRO A 31 8.85 -2.20 -16.44
CA PRO A 31 9.61 -1.28 -17.29
C PRO A 31 9.35 0.22 -17.01
N THR A 32 8.27 0.53 -16.30
CA THR A 32 7.90 1.92 -15.98
C THR A 32 8.45 2.39 -14.63
N LEU A 33 9.12 1.52 -13.85
CA LEU A 33 9.87 1.89 -12.65
C LEU A 33 11.23 2.47 -13.04
N ARG A 34 11.35 3.79 -13.08
CA ARG A 34 12.55 4.49 -13.56
C ARG A 34 13.66 4.62 -12.51
N ASP A 35 13.30 4.55 -11.23
CA ASP A 35 14.23 4.80 -10.11
C ASP A 35 14.79 3.51 -9.50
N VAL A 36 14.58 2.37 -10.16
CA VAL A 36 15.03 1.05 -9.71
C VAL A 36 16.09 0.51 -10.68
N ALA A 37 17.20 0.03 -10.13
CA ALA A 37 18.27 -0.53 -10.96
C ALA A 37 17.77 -1.76 -11.75
N PRO A 38 18.17 -1.93 -13.03
CA PRO A 38 17.67 -3.02 -13.87
C PRO A 38 17.79 -4.43 -13.26
N ALA A 39 18.86 -4.69 -12.52
CA ALA A 39 19.05 -5.97 -11.83
C ALA A 39 17.92 -6.29 -10.84
N HIS A 40 17.44 -5.29 -10.09
CA HIS A 40 16.34 -5.47 -9.14
C HIS A 40 15.00 -5.68 -9.87
N LEU A 41 14.81 -5.09 -11.05
CA LEU A 41 13.62 -5.33 -11.87
C LEU A 41 13.56 -6.79 -12.36
N GLU A 42 14.70 -7.36 -12.75
CA GLU A 42 14.78 -8.78 -13.14
C GLU A 42 14.57 -9.72 -11.93
N GLU A 43 15.06 -9.36 -10.75
CA GLU A 43 14.78 -10.11 -9.51
C GLU A 43 13.28 -10.12 -9.18
N LEU A 44 12.61 -8.95 -9.23
CA LEU A 44 11.16 -8.85 -9.01
C LEU A 44 10.39 -9.68 -10.04
N ARG A 45 10.81 -9.66 -11.31
CA ARG A 45 10.22 -10.48 -12.37
C ARG A 45 10.36 -11.97 -12.08
N ALA A 46 11.56 -12.41 -11.68
CA ALA A 46 11.87 -13.81 -11.43
C ALA A 46 11.12 -14.37 -10.20
N LEU A 47 10.97 -13.57 -9.14
CA LEU A 47 10.21 -13.93 -7.95
C LEU A 47 8.72 -14.14 -8.26
N GLY A 48 8.19 -13.32 -9.16
CA GLY A 48 6.78 -13.33 -9.52
C GLY A 48 5.88 -12.68 -8.47
N PRO A 49 4.60 -12.45 -8.82
CA PRO A 49 3.75 -11.51 -8.09
C PRO A 49 3.40 -11.98 -6.67
N ARG A 50 3.10 -13.27 -6.47
CA ARG A 50 2.76 -13.79 -5.13
C ARG A 50 3.93 -13.74 -4.16
N ALA A 51 5.14 -14.05 -4.61
CA ALA A 51 6.32 -13.99 -3.75
C ALA A 51 6.60 -12.53 -3.35
N ASN A 52 6.59 -11.60 -4.31
CA ASN A 52 6.72 -10.17 -4.03
C ASN A 52 5.62 -9.64 -3.09
N TRP A 53 4.43 -10.25 -3.11
CA TRP A 53 3.30 -9.85 -2.26
C TRP A 53 3.45 -10.17 -0.77
N SER A 54 4.22 -11.21 -0.43
CA SER A 54 4.31 -11.72 0.94
C SER A 54 5.73 -11.85 1.49
N ALA A 55 6.76 -11.73 0.65
CA ALA A 55 8.15 -11.86 1.09
C ALA A 55 8.65 -10.55 1.73
N GLU A 56 8.91 -10.61 3.03
CA GLU A 56 9.62 -9.56 3.75
C GLU A 56 11.09 -9.49 3.30
N PRO A 57 11.71 -8.30 3.29
CA PRO A 57 11.22 -7.04 3.87
C PRO A 57 10.45 -6.14 2.89
N TYR A 58 10.25 -6.57 1.63
CA TYR A 58 9.75 -5.69 0.56
C TYR A 58 8.26 -5.81 0.28
N ALA A 59 7.55 -6.74 0.94
CA ALA A 59 6.13 -6.98 0.73
C ALA A 59 5.28 -5.70 0.84
N LEU A 60 5.52 -4.87 1.86
CA LEU A 60 4.80 -3.61 2.04
C LEU A 60 5.02 -2.63 0.89
N VAL A 61 6.27 -2.46 0.46
CA VAL A 61 6.64 -1.57 -0.66
C VAL A 61 5.99 -2.06 -1.95
N PHE A 62 6.01 -3.37 -2.20
CA PHE A 62 5.39 -3.96 -3.38
C PHE A 62 3.86 -3.78 -3.39
N ARG A 63 3.18 -4.00 -2.26
CA ARG A 63 1.74 -3.74 -2.14
C ARG A 63 1.41 -2.28 -2.41
N HIS A 64 2.20 -1.36 -1.85
CA HIS A 64 2.03 0.08 -2.11
C HIS A 64 2.15 0.41 -3.59
N TYR A 65 3.20 -0.08 -4.25
CA TYR A 65 3.37 0.07 -5.69
C TYR A 65 2.17 -0.44 -6.49
N VAL A 66 1.64 -1.62 -6.16
CA VAL A 66 0.47 -2.17 -6.85
C VAL A 66 -0.78 -1.33 -6.60
N THR A 67 -0.98 -0.84 -5.37
CA THR A 67 -2.11 0.06 -5.06
C THR A 67 -2.02 1.37 -5.83
N GLU A 68 -0.83 1.94 -6.03
CA GLU A 68 -0.63 3.11 -6.89
C GLU A 68 -0.97 2.80 -8.34
N ARG A 69 -0.50 1.66 -8.87
CA ARG A 69 -0.78 1.22 -10.25
C ARG A 69 -2.26 1.01 -10.51
N ARG A 70 -2.99 0.51 -9.53
CA ARG A 70 -4.43 0.30 -9.60
C ARG A 70 -5.26 1.53 -9.20
N ARG A 71 -4.62 2.62 -8.73
CA ARG A 71 -5.26 3.82 -8.18
C ARG A 71 -6.22 3.52 -7.02
N VAL A 72 -5.78 2.64 -6.12
CA VAL A 72 -6.51 2.23 -4.92
C VAL A 72 -5.71 2.65 -3.69
N LEU A 73 -5.50 3.95 -3.52
CA LEU A 73 -4.74 4.50 -2.39
C LEU A 73 -5.58 4.49 -1.11
N LEU A 74 -4.94 4.25 0.04
CA LEU A 74 -5.61 4.26 1.34
C LEU A 74 -6.30 5.60 1.60
N GLU A 75 -5.60 6.71 1.38
CA GLU A 75 -6.14 8.05 1.66
C GLU A 75 -7.40 8.34 0.83
N ASP A 76 -7.35 8.07 -0.48
CA ASP A 76 -8.49 8.23 -1.38
C ASP A 76 -9.67 7.34 -0.95
N TYR A 77 -9.39 6.08 -0.62
CA TYR A 77 -10.41 5.13 -0.16
C TYR A 77 -11.07 5.59 1.14
N MET A 78 -10.29 6.09 2.11
CA MET A 78 -10.79 6.61 3.37
C MET A 78 -11.63 7.88 3.16
N ALA A 79 -11.20 8.79 2.27
CA ALA A 79 -11.93 10.01 1.95
C ALA A 79 -13.29 9.73 1.28
N GLU A 80 -13.37 8.69 0.45
CA GLU A 80 -14.61 8.28 -0.22
C GLU A 80 -15.62 7.62 0.74
N HIS A 81 -15.15 6.85 1.71
CA HIS A 81 -16.00 5.98 2.53
C HIS A 81 -16.28 6.51 3.94
N LEU A 82 -15.56 7.54 4.40
CA LEU A 82 -15.79 8.17 5.69
C LEU A 82 -16.58 9.47 5.56
N SER A 83 -17.27 9.84 6.64
CA SER A 83 -17.76 11.21 6.77
C SER A 83 -16.57 12.17 6.88
N ALA A 84 -16.75 13.45 6.54
CA ALA A 84 -15.68 14.45 6.67
C ALA A 84 -15.12 14.54 8.11
N ALA A 85 -15.97 14.33 9.13
CA ALA A 85 -15.56 14.31 10.53
C ALA A 85 -14.72 13.08 10.88
N ASP A 86 -15.16 11.89 10.44
CA ASP A 86 -14.41 10.64 10.66
C ASP A 86 -13.08 10.63 9.89
N PHE A 87 -13.06 11.18 8.67
CA PHE A 87 -11.85 11.30 7.87
C PHE A 87 -10.83 12.23 8.55
N ALA A 88 -11.28 13.37 9.08
CA ALA A 88 -10.41 14.27 9.85
C ALA A 88 -9.82 13.59 11.10
N GLU A 89 -10.65 12.86 11.87
CA GLU A 89 -10.18 12.07 13.03
C GLU A 89 -9.12 11.03 12.60
N TRP A 90 -9.34 10.36 11.46
CA TRP A 90 -8.39 9.40 10.92
C TRP A 90 -7.06 10.06 10.51
N VAL A 91 -7.10 11.19 9.79
CA VAL A 91 -5.89 11.93 9.39
C VAL A 91 -5.09 12.39 10.60
N ASP A 92 -5.76 12.90 11.64
CA ASP A 92 -5.11 13.34 12.89
C ASP A 92 -4.39 12.18 13.59
N PHE A 93 -5.04 11.01 13.64
CA PHE A 93 -4.44 9.79 14.20
C PHE A 93 -3.26 9.28 13.35
N PHE A 94 -3.42 9.22 12.02
CA PHE A 94 -2.41 8.69 11.10
C PHE A 94 -1.16 9.59 11.03
N SER A 95 -1.35 10.90 11.12
CA SER A 95 -0.26 11.89 11.18
C SER A 95 0.49 11.83 12.51
N GLY A 96 -0.23 11.58 13.61
CA GLY A 96 0.37 11.37 14.93
C GLY A 96 1.25 10.11 15.00
N ASP A 97 0.77 8.99 14.45
CA ASP A 97 1.51 7.72 14.43
C ASP A 97 2.80 7.79 13.57
N MET A 98 2.78 8.52 12.44
CA MET A 98 3.99 8.76 11.63
C MET A 98 5.03 9.61 12.39
N LEU A 99 4.60 10.65 13.11
CA LEU A 99 5.48 11.50 13.90
C LEU A 99 6.07 10.76 15.11
N ASP A 100 5.27 9.93 15.79
CA ASP A 100 5.72 9.10 16.92
C ASP A 100 6.67 7.98 16.47
N GLY A 101 6.44 7.38 15.29
CA GLY A 101 7.33 6.39 14.69
C GLY A 101 8.68 6.95 14.27
N MET A 102 8.75 8.23 13.90
CA MET A 102 10.00 8.93 13.56
C MET A 102 10.75 9.43 14.80
N THR A 103 10.06 9.75 15.89
CA THR A 103 10.67 10.29 17.12
C THR A 103 11.07 9.23 18.14
N ARG A 104 10.54 8.00 18.07
CA ARG A 104 11.09 6.82 18.80
C ARG A 104 12.35 6.25 18.14
N LYS A 105 13.33 7.10 17.86
CA LYS A 105 14.74 6.74 17.66
C LYS A 105 15.63 7.84 18.23
N THR A 106 15.49 8.09 19.52
CA THR A 106 16.46 8.77 20.39
C THR A 106 16.39 8.13 21.77
#